data_AF-A0A972UNZ8-F1
#
_entry.id   AF-A0A972UNZ8-F1
#
_cell.length_a   1.000
_cell.length_b   1.000
_cell.length_c   1.000
_cell.angle_alpha   90.00
_cell.angle_beta   90.00
_cell.angle_gamma   90.00
#
_symmetry.space_group_name_H-M   'P 1'
#
loop_
_entity.id
_entity.type
_entity.pdbx_description
1 polymer ?
#
loop_
_entity_poly.entity_id
_entity_poly.type
_entity_poly.pdbx_seq_one_letter_code
_entity_poly.pdbx_strand_id
1 'polypeptide(L)'
;MAKPKVDVYMPADESRKSYDRMAAAGVDVKIPVENWMVQANRPEIIEIVFDPDTVIGVGVANRLRQVTRKSLESAPDLRMIVKYSIGYDNVDVDAATEMSILVVHSPTESNWGGVAEGTMANMLAILKNVRMKDRHVKDGGWRDAKLMGTYMGSRQIDDYEGITVGIVGLGRIGSRLADLLAPWRLNVIAYDPYVAESVYVHHNVKAVDMDTLLRTSDVVTLHCNLTKETRNLISVDQLALMKPNAVLLNAARGPIVDIDALFDALDRDQIAGAALDVLPEEPPAPQTPLLGLGDKVLLSPHMISHNKGTGLQIAVPWVEKAVMDVLHGKVPKHIVNQDALPDWRGRFEGKSLL
;
A
#
# COMPACT_ATOMS: atom_id res chain seq x y z
N MET A 1 -33.82 2.00 -22.83
CA MET A 1 -32.69 1.04 -22.69
C MET A 1 -32.71 0.52 -21.26
N ALA A 2 -32.16 -0.67 -21.01
CA ALA A 2 -31.92 -1.11 -19.64
C ALA A 2 -30.95 -0.14 -18.95
N LYS A 3 -31.12 0.07 -17.64
CA LYS A 3 -30.22 0.92 -16.84
C LYS A 3 -28.82 0.30 -16.84
N PRO A 4 -27.73 1.07 -16.99
CA PRO A 4 -26.39 0.52 -16.89
C PRO A 4 -26.14 0.00 -15.47
N LYS A 5 -25.61 -1.22 -15.37
CA LYS A 5 -25.36 -1.88 -14.08
C LYS A 5 -23.96 -1.63 -13.53
N VAL A 6 -23.89 -1.20 -12.28
CA VAL A 6 -22.67 -1.04 -11.49
C VAL A 6 -22.69 -2.07 -10.36
N ASP A 7 -21.71 -2.97 -10.35
CA ASP A 7 -21.56 -4.01 -9.31
C ASP A 7 -20.54 -3.56 -8.27
N VAL A 8 -21.04 -3.14 -7.11
CA VAL A 8 -20.23 -2.80 -5.94
C VAL A 8 -19.98 -4.07 -5.16
N TYR A 9 -18.87 -4.76 -5.39
CA TYR A 9 -18.58 -6.03 -4.72
C TYR A 9 -17.93 -5.82 -3.33
N MET A 10 -17.34 -4.65 -3.07
CA MET A 10 -16.82 -4.26 -1.75
C MET A 10 -17.16 -2.80 -1.44
N PRO A 11 -18.30 -2.51 -0.81
CA PRO A 11 -18.73 -1.14 -0.59
C PRO A 11 -17.90 -0.44 0.50
N ALA A 12 -17.46 0.78 0.18
CA ALA A 12 -16.75 1.65 1.10
C ALA A 12 -17.59 2.85 1.56
N ASP A 13 -18.61 3.29 0.81
CA ASP A 13 -19.47 4.41 1.25
C ASP A 13 -20.49 3.92 2.29
N GLU A 14 -20.20 4.16 3.55
CA GLU A 14 -21.07 3.79 4.68
C GLU A 14 -22.36 4.58 4.70
N SER A 15 -22.34 5.82 4.17
CA SER A 15 -23.52 6.68 4.12
C SER A 15 -24.51 6.27 3.04
N ARG A 16 -24.06 5.43 2.09
CA ARG A 16 -24.75 5.02 0.85
C ARG A 16 -25.16 6.16 -0.09
N LYS A 17 -24.87 7.42 0.25
CA LYS A 17 -25.33 8.58 -0.50
C LYS A 17 -24.78 8.61 -1.93
N SER A 18 -23.57 8.12 -2.17
CA SER A 18 -23.03 8.02 -3.53
C SER A 18 -23.83 7.04 -4.39
N TYR A 19 -24.21 5.89 -3.81
CA TYR A 19 -25.01 4.90 -4.50
C TYR A 19 -26.42 5.40 -4.79
N ASP A 20 -27.05 6.12 -3.84
CA ASP A 20 -28.36 6.72 -4.04
C ASP A 20 -28.35 7.77 -5.17
N ARG A 21 -27.28 8.58 -5.26
CA ARG A 21 -27.10 9.54 -6.36
C ARG A 21 -26.92 8.86 -7.71
N MET A 22 -26.13 7.79 -7.78
CA MET A 22 -26.02 6.98 -9.00
C MET A 22 -27.38 6.40 -9.41
N ALA A 23 -28.13 5.83 -8.46
CA ALA A 23 -29.45 5.26 -8.72
C ALA A 23 -30.45 6.32 -9.23
N ALA A 24 -30.44 7.52 -8.62
CA ALA A 24 -31.24 8.66 -9.06
C ALA A 24 -30.86 9.16 -10.46
N ALA A 25 -29.60 9.00 -10.86
CA ALA A 25 -29.12 9.31 -12.20
C ALA A 25 -29.47 8.24 -13.25
N GLY A 26 -30.18 7.16 -12.87
CA GLY A 26 -30.60 6.11 -13.80
C GLY A 26 -29.68 4.89 -13.86
N VAL A 27 -28.74 4.74 -12.92
CA VAL A 27 -27.86 3.57 -12.79
C VAL A 27 -28.57 2.45 -12.01
N ASP A 28 -28.34 1.20 -12.39
CA ASP A 28 -28.68 0.04 -11.56
C ASP A 28 -27.47 -0.31 -10.67
N VAL A 29 -27.55 -0.05 -9.36
CA VAL A 29 -26.43 -0.24 -8.44
C VAL A 29 -26.66 -1.48 -7.59
N LYS A 30 -25.87 -2.52 -7.83
CA LYS A 30 -25.85 -3.75 -7.02
C LYS A 30 -24.83 -3.59 -5.89
N ILE A 31 -25.26 -3.81 -4.65
CA ILE A 31 -24.44 -3.61 -3.45
C ILE A 31 -24.68 -4.80 -2.51
N PRO A 32 -23.66 -5.37 -1.85
CA PRO A 32 -23.83 -6.47 -0.92
C PRO A 32 -24.38 -5.91 0.40
N VAL A 33 -24.86 -6.82 1.26
CA VAL A 33 -25.32 -6.42 2.61
C VAL A 33 -24.15 -5.98 3.49
N GLU A 34 -23.00 -6.63 3.36
CA GLU A 34 -21.84 -6.43 4.22
C GLU A 34 -20.88 -5.36 3.70
N ASN A 35 -20.32 -4.56 4.61
CA ASN A 35 -19.31 -3.57 4.28
C ASN A 35 -17.91 -4.18 4.11
N TRP A 36 -16.99 -3.38 3.57
CA TRP A 36 -15.62 -3.85 3.33
C TRP A 36 -14.87 -4.30 4.60
N MET A 37 -15.11 -3.69 5.76
CA MET A 37 -14.44 -4.05 7.03
C MET A 37 -14.79 -5.47 7.47
N VAL A 38 -16.06 -5.84 7.39
CA VAL A 38 -16.51 -7.21 7.72
C VAL A 38 -15.90 -8.20 6.72
N GLN A 39 -15.94 -7.86 5.44
CA GLN A 39 -15.40 -8.73 4.39
C GLN A 39 -13.88 -8.88 4.45
N ALA A 40 -13.14 -7.85 4.87
CA ALA A 40 -11.68 -7.86 4.97
C ALA A 40 -11.14 -8.78 6.07
N ASN A 41 -11.95 -9.11 7.07
CA ASN A 41 -11.57 -9.98 8.17
C ASN A 41 -11.90 -11.46 7.93
N ARG A 42 -12.44 -11.82 6.77
CA ARG A 42 -12.76 -13.22 6.44
C ARG A 42 -11.59 -13.89 5.71
N PRO A 43 -11.05 -15.02 6.18
CA PRO A 43 -9.84 -15.63 5.62
C PRO A 43 -10.04 -16.29 4.24
N GLU A 44 -11.28 -16.37 3.76
CA GLU A 44 -11.63 -17.03 2.51
C GLU A 44 -11.18 -16.21 1.29
N ILE A 45 -10.43 -16.83 0.37
CA ILE A 45 -10.16 -16.22 -0.94
C ILE A 45 -11.37 -16.47 -1.84
N ILE A 46 -11.95 -15.39 -2.38
CA ILE A 46 -13.09 -15.43 -3.29
C ILE A 46 -12.71 -14.79 -4.61
N GLU A 47 -12.96 -15.50 -5.70
CA GLU A 47 -12.97 -14.95 -7.05
C GLU A 47 -14.29 -14.19 -7.26
N ILE A 48 -14.20 -12.91 -7.60
CA ILE A 48 -15.38 -12.09 -7.89
C ILE A 48 -15.99 -12.54 -9.21
N VAL A 49 -17.31 -12.67 -9.26
CA VAL A 49 -18.05 -12.97 -10.49
C VAL A 49 -19.08 -11.87 -10.68
N PHE A 50 -18.93 -11.10 -11.75
CA PHE A 50 -19.86 -10.03 -12.10
C PHE A 50 -21.05 -10.60 -12.87
N ASP A 51 -22.21 -9.95 -12.72
CA ASP A 51 -23.36 -10.23 -13.59
C ASP A 51 -23.00 -9.95 -15.07
N PRO A 52 -23.54 -10.71 -16.05
CA PRO A 52 -23.20 -10.53 -17.47
C PRO A 52 -23.45 -9.14 -18.05
N ASP A 53 -24.38 -8.38 -17.47
CA ASP A 53 -24.77 -7.03 -17.88
C ASP A 53 -24.07 -5.92 -17.07
N THR A 54 -23.13 -6.27 -16.17
CA THR A 54 -22.32 -5.31 -15.43
C THR A 54 -21.42 -4.52 -16.37
N VAL A 55 -21.48 -3.19 -16.29
CA VAL A 55 -20.60 -2.30 -17.06
C VAL A 55 -19.46 -1.71 -16.24
N ILE A 56 -19.58 -1.68 -14.91
CA ILE A 56 -18.51 -1.19 -14.00
C ILE A 56 -18.50 -2.03 -12.72
N GLY A 57 -17.31 -2.49 -12.32
CA GLY A 57 -17.07 -3.11 -11.02
C GLY A 57 -16.43 -2.12 -10.03
N VAL A 58 -16.92 -2.06 -8.80
CA VAL A 58 -16.46 -1.12 -7.77
C VAL A 58 -16.07 -1.86 -6.49
N GLY A 59 -14.89 -1.59 -5.95
CA GLY A 59 -14.54 -2.14 -4.65
C GLY A 59 -13.26 -1.62 -4.02
N VAL A 60 -12.72 -2.38 -3.08
CA VAL A 60 -11.47 -2.07 -2.38
C VAL A 60 -10.41 -3.09 -2.83
N ALA A 61 -9.13 -2.71 -2.77
CA ALA A 61 -8.08 -3.72 -2.85
C ALA A 61 -8.10 -4.57 -1.58
N ASN A 62 -8.38 -5.84 -1.77
CA ASN A 62 -8.36 -6.85 -0.73
C ASN A 62 -7.86 -8.15 -1.36
N ARG A 63 -6.79 -8.70 -0.80
CA ARG A 63 -6.14 -9.93 -1.32
C ARG A 63 -7.01 -11.18 -1.19
N LEU A 64 -8.11 -11.10 -0.45
CA LEU A 64 -9.06 -12.19 -0.29
C LEU A 64 -10.23 -12.08 -1.29
N ARG A 65 -10.26 -11.03 -2.13
CA ARG A 65 -11.29 -10.78 -3.14
C ARG A 65 -10.63 -10.50 -4.48
N GLN A 66 -10.49 -11.52 -5.31
CA GLN A 66 -9.70 -11.48 -6.55
C GLN A 66 -10.57 -11.15 -7.77
N VAL A 67 -10.10 -10.22 -8.61
CA VAL A 67 -10.66 -9.92 -9.92
C VAL A 67 -9.70 -10.48 -10.96
N THR A 68 -9.95 -11.72 -11.37
CA THR A 68 -9.11 -12.47 -12.32
C THR A 68 -9.57 -12.23 -13.76
N ARG A 69 -8.85 -12.75 -14.76
CA ARG A 69 -9.37 -12.86 -16.14
C ARG A 69 -10.79 -13.43 -16.20
N LYS A 70 -11.06 -14.52 -15.48
CA LYS A 70 -12.39 -15.15 -15.47
C LYS A 70 -13.45 -14.24 -14.85
N SER A 71 -13.10 -13.44 -13.83
CA SER A 71 -13.97 -12.38 -13.33
C SER A 71 -14.31 -11.36 -14.42
N LEU A 72 -13.32 -10.90 -15.18
CA LEU A 72 -13.50 -9.92 -16.24
C LEU A 72 -14.33 -10.48 -17.40
N GLU A 73 -14.12 -11.74 -17.78
CA GLU A 73 -14.84 -12.44 -18.84
C GLU A 73 -16.31 -12.69 -18.50
N SER A 74 -16.69 -12.68 -17.21
CA SER A 74 -18.07 -12.89 -16.81
C SER A 74 -18.99 -11.71 -17.17
N ALA A 75 -18.43 -10.55 -17.52
CA ALA A 75 -19.15 -9.33 -17.90
C ALA A 75 -18.61 -8.75 -19.22
N PRO A 76 -19.12 -9.19 -20.39
CA PRO A 76 -18.58 -8.79 -21.70
C PRO A 76 -18.65 -7.29 -22.02
N ASP A 77 -19.57 -6.56 -21.40
CA ASP A 77 -19.74 -5.11 -21.55
C ASP A 77 -19.02 -4.28 -20.46
N LEU A 78 -18.20 -4.94 -19.62
CA LEU A 78 -17.42 -4.29 -18.58
C LEU A 78 -16.48 -3.24 -19.20
N ARG A 79 -16.56 -2.01 -18.69
CA ARG A 79 -15.75 -0.87 -19.14
C ARG A 79 -14.66 -0.49 -18.16
N MET A 80 -14.87 -0.76 -16.86
CA MET A 80 -13.97 -0.32 -15.81
C MET A 80 -14.08 -1.18 -14.54
N ILE A 81 -12.94 -1.41 -13.91
CA ILE A 81 -12.82 -1.79 -12.49
C ILE A 81 -12.24 -0.60 -11.74
N VAL A 82 -12.94 -0.09 -10.72
CA VAL A 82 -12.49 1.06 -9.92
C VAL A 82 -12.34 0.70 -8.45
N LYS A 83 -11.24 1.17 -7.85
CA LYS A 83 -10.87 0.93 -6.45
C LYS A 83 -10.99 2.19 -5.60
N TYR A 84 -11.53 2.05 -4.38
CA TYR A 84 -11.47 3.09 -3.34
C TYR A 84 -10.08 3.24 -2.71
N SER A 85 -9.18 2.29 -2.95
CA SER A 85 -7.82 2.23 -2.39
C SER A 85 -6.75 2.64 -3.40
N ILE A 86 -5.51 2.80 -2.93
CA ILE A 86 -4.32 3.01 -3.77
C ILE A 86 -3.92 1.70 -4.48
N GLY A 87 -3.93 0.60 -3.72
CA GLY A 87 -3.61 -0.73 -4.23
C GLY A 87 -4.60 -1.21 -5.27
N TYR A 88 -4.11 -2.10 -6.12
CA TYR A 88 -4.89 -2.79 -7.16
C TYR A 88 -4.34 -4.21 -7.43
N ASP A 89 -3.51 -4.73 -6.52
CA ASP A 89 -2.84 -6.03 -6.65
C ASP A 89 -3.79 -7.24 -6.66
N ASN A 90 -5.07 -7.03 -6.36
CA ASN A 90 -6.14 -8.03 -6.50
C ASN A 90 -6.87 -7.98 -7.85
N VAL A 91 -6.30 -7.30 -8.85
CA VAL A 91 -6.84 -7.22 -10.22
C VAL A 91 -5.81 -7.76 -11.19
N ASP A 92 -6.26 -8.61 -12.11
CA ASP A 92 -5.50 -9.00 -13.29
C ASP A 92 -5.45 -7.83 -14.29
N VAL A 93 -4.47 -6.94 -14.09
CA VAL A 93 -4.30 -5.72 -14.89
C VAL A 93 -3.92 -6.05 -16.33
N ASP A 94 -3.15 -7.12 -16.55
CA ASP A 94 -2.75 -7.59 -17.87
C ASP A 94 -3.99 -8.03 -18.67
N ALA A 95 -4.83 -8.89 -18.08
CA ALA A 95 -6.09 -9.31 -18.70
C ALA A 95 -7.05 -8.14 -18.92
N ALA A 96 -7.17 -7.22 -17.95
CA ALA A 96 -8.00 -6.02 -18.12
C ALA A 96 -7.52 -5.17 -19.31
N THR A 97 -6.21 -5.05 -19.50
CA THR A 97 -5.61 -4.30 -20.61
C THR A 97 -5.93 -4.95 -21.95
N GLU A 98 -5.70 -6.26 -22.10
CA GLU A 98 -6.04 -7.01 -23.32
C GLU A 98 -7.53 -6.92 -23.67
N MET A 99 -8.39 -6.86 -22.66
CA MET A 99 -9.84 -6.77 -22.83
C MET A 99 -10.35 -5.33 -22.95
N SER A 100 -9.45 -4.33 -23.05
CA SER A 100 -9.78 -2.90 -23.10
C SER A 100 -10.68 -2.44 -21.94
N ILE A 101 -10.43 -2.95 -20.74
CA ILE A 101 -11.11 -2.60 -19.48
C ILE A 101 -10.16 -1.69 -18.68
N LEU A 102 -10.63 -0.50 -18.28
CA LEU A 102 -9.81 0.38 -17.45
C LEU A 102 -9.76 -0.12 -16.02
N VAL A 103 -8.56 -0.12 -15.43
CA VAL A 103 -8.35 -0.26 -14.00
C VAL A 103 -8.08 1.13 -13.44
N VAL A 104 -8.91 1.57 -12.51
CA VAL A 104 -8.81 2.89 -11.87
C VAL A 104 -8.63 2.72 -10.37
N HIS A 105 -7.76 3.54 -9.77
CA HIS A 105 -7.54 3.54 -8.33
C HIS A 105 -7.74 4.94 -7.73
N SER A 106 -7.75 5.03 -6.40
CA SER A 106 -7.99 6.29 -5.69
C SER A 106 -6.79 6.65 -4.79
N PRO A 107 -5.73 7.26 -5.35
CA PRO A 107 -4.52 7.63 -4.61
C PRO A 107 -4.70 8.90 -3.79
N THR A 108 -5.63 8.88 -2.82
CA THR A 108 -5.94 10.05 -1.99
C THR A 108 -4.77 10.41 -1.07
N GLU A 109 -4.55 11.71 -0.87
CA GLU A 109 -3.53 12.24 0.06
C GLU A 109 -3.70 11.68 1.47
N SER A 110 -4.94 11.60 1.92
CA SER A 110 -5.32 10.99 3.18
C SER A 110 -4.79 9.56 3.36
N ASN A 111 -4.63 8.78 2.27
CA ASN A 111 -4.12 7.42 2.35
C ASN A 111 -2.58 7.41 2.25
N TRP A 112 -1.99 7.89 1.14
CA TRP A 112 -0.52 7.81 0.99
C TRP A 112 0.22 8.67 2.02
N GLY A 113 -0.35 9.80 2.43
CA GLY A 113 0.19 10.65 3.49
C GLY A 113 0.12 9.95 4.85
N GLY A 114 -1.01 9.30 5.15
CA GLY A 114 -1.17 8.50 6.36
C GLY A 114 -0.19 7.32 6.42
N VAL A 115 0.08 6.65 5.30
CA VAL A 115 1.11 5.58 5.27
C VAL A 115 2.50 6.14 5.59
N ALA A 116 2.86 7.30 5.04
CA ALA A 116 4.15 7.93 5.31
C ALA A 116 4.30 8.34 6.79
N GLU A 117 3.26 8.97 7.37
CA GLU A 117 3.21 9.32 8.80
C GLU A 117 3.33 8.09 9.68
N GLY A 118 2.56 7.05 9.36
CA GLY A 118 2.60 5.77 10.03
C GLY A 118 3.99 5.11 9.98
N THR A 119 4.61 5.10 8.81
CA THR A 119 5.96 4.53 8.61
C THR A 119 6.97 5.27 9.47
N MET A 120 6.88 6.61 9.51
CA MET A 120 7.72 7.43 10.39
C MET A 120 7.48 7.11 11.87
N ALA A 121 6.21 6.91 12.28
CA ALA A 121 5.88 6.52 13.65
C ALA A 121 6.49 5.16 14.01
N ASN A 122 6.37 4.15 13.14
CA ASN A 122 6.98 2.83 13.34
C ASN A 122 8.51 2.91 13.40
N MET A 123 9.12 3.68 12.51
CA MET A 123 10.57 3.93 12.51
C MET A 123 11.03 4.54 13.83
N LEU A 124 10.33 5.56 14.34
CA LEU A 124 10.68 6.17 15.63
C LEU A 124 10.43 5.22 16.80
N ALA A 125 9.33 4.46 16.77
CA ALA A 125 8.98 3.51 17.83
C ALA A 125 10.08 2.46 18.03
N ILE A 126 10.61 1.91 16.92
CA ILE A 126 11.67 0.90 16.96
C ILE A 126 13.03 1.53 17.28
N LEU A 127 13.45 2.60 16.59
CA LEU A 127 14.74 3.25 16.85
C LEU A 127 14.85 3.81 18.27
N LYS A 128 13.75 4.20 18.90
CA LYS A 128 13.74 4.72 20.27
C LYS A 128 13.38 3.68 21.31
N ASN A 129 13.20 2.41 20.95
CA ASN A 129 12.82 1.33 21.86
C ASN A 129 11.58 1.67 22.70
N VAL A 130 10.57 2.31 22.09
CA VAL A 130 9.41 2.89 22.82
C VAL A 130 8.64 1.82 23.57
N ARG A 131 8.31 0.69 22.91
CA ARG A 131 7.57 -0.41 23.54
C ARG A 131 8.36 -1.06 24.67
N MET A 132 9.65 -1.29 24.47
CA MET A 132 10.52 -1.90 25.48
C MET A 132 10.66 -0.99 26.71
N LYS A 133 10.82 0.32 26.52
CA LYS A 133 10.87 1.30 27.62
C LYS A 133 9.56 1.39 28.39
N ASP A 134 8.44 1.47 27.68
CA ASP A 134 7.11 1.51 28.30
C ASP A 134 6.86 0.26 29.17
N ARG A 135 7.15 -0.92 28.63
CA ARG A 135 7.05 -2.19 29.35
C ARG A 135 7.95 -2.22 30.58
N HIS A 136 9.23 -1.85 30.43
CA HIS A 136 10.20 -1.84 31.52
C HIS A 136 9.74 -1.01 32.72
N VAL A 137 9.19 0.19 32.48
CA VAL A 137 8.68 1.04 33.57
C VAL A 137 7.44 0.43 34.23
N LYS A 138 6.52 -0.15 33.43
CA LYS A 138 5.33 -0.83 33.95
C LYS A 138 5.66 -2.06 34.80
N ASP A 139 6.78 -2.72 34.48
CA ASP A 139 7.31 -3.86 35.23
C ASP A 139 8.12 -3.44 36.48
N GLY A 140 8.13 -2.15 36.83
CA GLY A 140 8.83 -1.60 38.01
C GLY A 140 10.29 -1.24 37.79
N GLY A 141 10.77 -1.30 36.54
CA GLY A 141 12.09 -0.85 36.13
C GLY A 141 12.23 0.68 36.03
N TRP A 142 13.45 1.15 35.77
CA TRP A 142 13.73 2.59 35.62
C TRP A 142 14.86 2.89 34.62
N ARG A 143 16.09 3.11 35.09
CA ARG A 143 17.26 3.40 34.24
C ARG A 143 18.01 2.12 33.92
N ASP A 144 18.02 1.74 32.65
CA ASP A 144 18.79 0.61 32.13
C ASP A 144 19.46 1.02 30.81
N ALA A 145 20.77 0.76 30.69
CA ALA A 145 21.55 1.04 29.49
C ALA A 145 21.09 0.19 28.29
N LYS A 146 20.48 -0.98 28.52
CA LYS A 146 19.90 -1.82 27.47
C LYS A 146 18.75 -1.15 26.72
N LEU A 147 18.18 -0.08 27.29
CA LEU A 147 17.09 0.68 26.68
C LEU A 147 17.58 1.86 25.83
N MET A 148 18.90 2.00 25.60
CA MET A 148 19.42 3.06 24.74
C MET A 148 18.78 2.97 23.34
N GLY A 149 18.39 4.13 22.80
CA GLY A 149 17.85 4.24 21.45
C GLY A 149 18.84 4.92 20.51
N THR A 150 18.54 4.89 19.22
CA THR A 150 19.38 5.44 18.17
C THR A 150 19.13 6.94 17.99
N TYR A 151 20.18 7.76 18.05
CA TYR A 151 20.11 9.17 17.64
C TYR A 151 20.22 9.28 16.12
N MET A 152 19.32 10.03 15.48
CA MET A 152 19.15 9.97 14.03
C MET A 152 19.88 11.07 13.25
N GLY A 153 19.81 12.31 13.72
CA GLY A 153 20.34 13.46 12.98
C GLY A 153 21.86 13.58 13.08
N SER A 154 22.44 14.43 12.25
CA SER A 154 23.83 14.84 12.37
C SER A 154 24.05 15.76 13.58
N ARG A 155 25.25 15.67 14.17
CA ARG A 155 25.71 16.54 15.26
C ARG A 155 27.09 17.09 14.93
N GLN A 156 27.27 18.39 15.11
CA GLN A 156 28.54 19.07 14.82
C GLN A 156 29.56 18.95 15.96
N ILE A 157 29.11 18.67 17.19
CA ILE A 157 29.99 18.66 18.36
C ILE A 157 30.95 17.44 18.37
N ASP A 158 30.56 16.36 17.70
CA ASP A 158 31.26 15.08 17.67
C ASP A 158 31.36 14.49 16.26
N ASP A 159 31.16 15.32 15.22
CA ASP A 159 31.20 14.93 13.80
C ASP A 159 30.33 13.70 13.45
N TYR A 160 29.26 13.47 14.21
CA TYR A 160 28.32 12.39 13.92
C TYR A 160 27.48 12.75 12.69
N GLU A 161 27.60 11.97 11.62
CA GLU A 161 26.92 12.23 10.34
C GLU A 161 25.41 11.98 10.37
N GLY A 162 24.89 11.34 11.42
CA GLY A 162 23.52 10.85 11.45
C GLY A 162 23.37 9.48 10.83
N ILE A 163 22.18 8.89 10.98
CA ILE A 163 21.85 7.62 10.35
C ILE A 163 21.49 7.80 8.88
N THR A 164 21.52 6.71 8.14
CA THR A 164 21.04 6.64 6.76
C THR A 164 19.71 5.92 6.67
N VAL A 165 18.71 6.56 6.05
CA VAL A 165 17.41 5.98 5.72
C VAL A 165 17.38 5.71 4.21
N GLY A 166 17.27 4.43 3.85
CA GLY A 166 17.12 3.95 2.49
C GLY A 166 15.67 3.69 2.14
N ILE A 167 15.16 4.36 1.09
CA ILE A 167 13.79 4.23 0.62
C ILE A 167 13.76 3.40 -0.68
N VAL A 168 13.08 2.26 -0.66
CA VAL A 168 12.80 1.46 -1.86
C VAL A 168 11.43 1.85 -2.41
N GLY A 169 11.42 2.53 -3.56
CA GLY A 169 10.24 3.13 -4.15
C GLY A 169 10.04 4.59 -3.73
N LEU A 170 10.31 5.52 -4.63
CA LEU A 170 10.22 6.98 -4.44
C LEU A 170 8.98 7.54 -5.16
N GLY A 171 7.88 6.80 -5.10
CA GLY A 171 6.55 7.27 -5.48
C GLY A 171 5.91 8.14 -4.40
N ARG A 172 4.58 8.32 -4.45
CA ARG A 172 3.83 9.22 -3.53
C ARG A 172 4.17 9.03 -2.04
N ILE A 173 4.25 7.79 -1.58
CA ILE A 173 4.52 7.47 -0.16
C ILE A 173 5.98 7.72 0.19
N GLY A 174 6.92 7.19 -0.61
CA GLY A 174 8.36 7.36 -0.39
C GLY A 174 8.80 8.83 -0.45
N SER A 175 8.32 9.57 -1.44
CA SER A 175 8.50 11.03 -1.55
C SER A 175 7.99 11.77 -0.33
N ARG A 176 6.76 11.47 0.11
CA ARG A 176 6.18 12.11 1.30
C ARG A 176 6.99 11.79 2.55
N LEU A 177 7.46 10.56 2.70
CA LEU A 177 8.31 10.19 3.83
C LEU A 177 9.64 10.97 3.79
N ALA A 178 10.27 11.11 2.62
CA ALA A 178 11.47 11.93 2.48
C ALA A 178 11.24 13.39 2.93
N ASP A 179 10.10 14.00 2.54
CA ASP A 179 9.74 15.34 2.97
C ASP A 179 9.56 15.45 4.50
N LEU A 180 8.96 14.44 5.13
CA LEU A 180 8.79 14.37 6.58
C LEU A 180 10.13 14.22 7.33
N LEU A 181 11.13 13.60 6.69
CA LEU A 181 12.47 13.38 7.25
C LEU A 181 13.42 14.55 7.03
N ALA A 182 13.13 15.45 6.08
CA ALA A 182 14.02 16.57 5.73
C ALA A 182 14.50 17.42 6.95
N PRO A 183 13.64 17.75 7.95
CA PRO A 183 14.08 18.54 9.11
C PRO A 183 15.04 17.81 10.06
N TRP A 184 15.21 16.49 9.92
CA TRP A 184 15.91 15.65 10.89
C TRP A 184 17.43 15.63 10.69
N ARG A 185 17.94 16.25 9.63
CA ARG A 185 19.37 16.33 9.31
C ARG A 185 20.08 14.97 9.26
N LEU A 186 19.37 13.97 8.77
CA LEU A 186 19.87 12.61 8.51
C LEU A 186 20.11 12.41 7.02
N ASN A 187 20.74 11.29 6.64
CA ASN A 187 20.99 10.96 5.24
C ASN A 187 19.79 10.21 4.66
N VAL A 188 19.21 10.69 3.56
CA VAL A 188 18.15 9.98 2.82
C VAL A 188 18.67 9.55 1.46
N ILE A 189 18.62 8.25 1.19
CA ILE A 189 18.95 7.65 -0.11
C ILE A 189 17.75 6.87 -0.62
N ALA A 190 17.62 6.70 -1.93
CA ALA A 190 16.53 5.93 -2.50
C ALA A 190 16.92 5.15 -3.75
N TYR A 191 16.17 4.07 -3.98
CA TYR A 191 16.18 3.28 -5.20
C TYR A 191 14.77 3.15 -5.75
N ASP A 192 14.56 3.65 -6.96
CA ASP A 192 13.35 3.49 -7.75
C ASP A 192 13.70 3.57 -9.24
N PRO A 193 13.58 2.47 -10.00
CA PRO A 193 14.01 2.41 -11.40
C PRO A 193 13.02 3.08 -12.38
N TYR A 194 11.86 3.56 -11.91
CA TYR A 194 10.80 4.08 -12.77
C TYR A 194 10.56 5.59 -12.64
N VAL A 195 11.06 6.22 -11.58
CA VAL A 195 10.93 7.68 -11.41
C VAL A 195 12.09 8.41 -12.07
N ALA A 196 11.78 9.61 -12.60
CA ALA A 196 12.80 10.47 -13.19
C ALA A 196 13.76 11.03 -12.13
N GLU A 197 14.99 11.32 -12.53
CA GLU A 197 16.01 11.95 -11.67
C GLU A 197 15.51 13.25 -10.99
N SER A 198 14.64 14.01 -11.67
CA SER A 198 14.04 15.23 -11.13
C SER A 198 13.24 15.00 -9.84
N VAL A 199 12.68 13.80 -9.62
CA VAL A 199 11.97 13.44 -8.39
C VAL A 199 12.93 13.34 -7.21
N TYR A 200 14.09 12.71 -7.40
CA TYR A 200 15.14 12.62 -6.39
C TYR A 200 15.64 14.01 -5.98
N VAL A 201 15.92 14.86 -6.96
CA VAL A 201 16.36 16.26 -6.74
C VAL A 201 15.29 17.06 -5.99
N HIS A 202 14.01 16.93 -6.40
CA HIS A 202 12.92 17.67 -5.78
C HIS A 202 12.77 17.38 -4.28
N HIS A 203 12.94 16.12 -3.88
CA HIS A 203 12.84 15.69 -2.48
C HIS A 203 14.17 15.71 -1.73
N ASN A 204 15.25 16.22 -2.35
CA ASN A 204 16.60 16.22 -1.78
C ASN A 204 17.06 14.83 -1.32
N VAL A 205 16.79 13.81 -2.14
CA VAL A 205 17.14 12.41 -1.90
C VAL A 205 18.25 12.00 -2.86
N LYS A 206 19.25 11.28 -2.38
CA LYS A 206 20.31 10.74 -3.24
C LYS A 206 19.86 9.44 -3.91
N ALA A 207 19.87 9.39 -5.24
CA ALA A 207 19.66 8.16 -6.00
C ALA A 207 20.85 7.21 -5.83
N VAL A 208 20.59 5.93 -5.58
CA VAL A 208 21.58 4.85 -5.46
C VAL A 208 21.00 3.55 -6.03
N ASP A 209 21.85 2.56 -6.31
CA ASP A 209 21.39 1.20 -6.60
C ASP A 209 20.95 0.44 -5.34
N MET A 210 20.29 -0.71 -5.53
CA MET A 210 19.75 -1.54 -4.44
C MET A 210 20.85 -2.08 -3.49
N ASP A 211 21.99 -2.53 -4.02
CA ASP A 211 23.06 -3.09 -3.18
C ASP A 211 23.66 -2.02 -2.27
N THR A 212 23.95 -0.84 -2.84
CA THR A 212 24.40 0.34 -2.10
C THR A 212 23.38 0.74 -1.04
N LEU A 213 22.08 0.77 -1.39
CA LEU A 213 21.01 1.10 -0.45
C LEU A 213 21.04 0.16 0.75
N LEU A 214 21.04 -1.15 0.52
CA LEU A 214 20.99 -2.16 1.58
C LEU A 214 22.24 -2.12 2.48
N ARG A 215 23.43 -1.98 1.90
CA ARG A 215 24.70 -1.96 2.65
C ARG A 215 24.91 -0.71 3.50
N THR A 216 24.36 0.43 3.07
CA THR A 216 24.66 1.73 3.70
C THR A 216 23.54 2.25 4.60
N SER A 217 22.34 1.69 4.51
CA SER A 217 21.19 2.11 5.32
C SER A 217 21.19 1.52 6.72
N ASP A 218 20.87 2.34 7.71
CA ASP A 218 20.52 1.90 9.08
C ASP A 218 19.01 1.64 9.20
N VAL A 219 18.21 2.22 8.30
CA VAL A 219 16.78 1.90 8.14
C VAL A 219 16.50 1.69 6.66
N VAL A 220 15.90 0.56 6.30
CA VAL A 220 15.40 0.30 4.95
C VAL A 220 13.88 0.30 5.00
N THR A 221 13.20 1.10 4.18
CA THR A 221 11.73 1.17 4.12
C THR A 221 11.19 0.91 2.72
N LEU A 222 10.15 0.09 2.63
CA LEU A 222 9.58 -0.39 1.37
C LEU A 222 8.26 0.33 1.05
N HIS A 223 8.21 0.97 -0.12
CA HIS A 223 7.06 1.72 -0.66
C HIS A 223 6.81 1.45 -2.15
N CYS A 224 7.27 0.31 -2.67
CA CYS A 224 7.02 -0.14 -4.04
C CYS A 224 5.72 -0.95 -4.19
N ASN A 225 5.19 -1.03 -5.41
CA ASN A 225 4.03 -1.89 -5.70
C ASN A 225 4.43 -3.37 -5.65
N LEU A 226 3.48 -4.26 -5.34
CA LEU A 226 3.67 -5.71 -5.52
C LEU A 226 3.48 -6.08 -6.99
N THR A 227 4.54 -6.57 -7.62
CA THR A 227 4.59 -7.04 -9.01
C THR A 227 5.30 -8.39 -9.05
N LYS A 228 5.51 -8.94 -10.25
CA LYS A 228 6.38 -10.13 -10.43
C LYS A 228 7.83 -9.83 -10.02
N GLU A 229 8.30 -8.60 -10.22
CA GLU A 229 9.68 -8.17 -9.96
C GLU A 229 9.94 -7.87 -8.48
N THR A 230 8.93 -7.37 -7.76
CA THR A 230 9.08 -6.99 -6.35
C THR A 230 8.63 -8.07 -5.37
N ARG A 231 8.09 -9.18 -5.85
CA ARG A 231 7.77 -10.34 -5.00
C ARG A 231 9.07 -10.94 -4.46
N ASN A 232 9.14 -11.11 -3.15
CA ASN A 232 10.34 -11.55 -2.42
C ASN A 232 11.58 -10.71 -2.77
N LEU A 233 11.40 -9.42 -3.06
CA LEU A 233 12.47 -8.47 -3.31
C LEU A 233 13.48 -8.43 -2.15
N ILE A 234 12.99 -8.55 -0.92
CA ILE A 234 13.82 -8.70 0.27
C ILE A 234 13.75 -10.17 0.71
N SER A 235 14.80 -10.92 0.39
CA SER A 235 14.98 -12.33 0.74
C SER A 235 16.30 -12.55 1.50
N VAL A 236 16.74 -13.81 1.64
CA VAL A 236 17.98 -14.19 2.34
C VAL A 236 19.18 -13.35 1.88
N ASP A 237 19.36 -13.21 0.57
CA ASP A 237 20.52 -12.50 0.01
C ASP A 237 20.46 -11.00 0.35
N GLN A 238 19.30 -10.36 0.19
CA GLN A 238 19.14 -8.93 0.48
C GLN A 238 19.27 -8.62 1.97
N LEU A 239 18.73 -9.49 2.84
CA LEU A 239 18.90 -9.39 4.28
C LEU A 239 20.37 -9.55 4.68
N ALA A 240 21.16 -10.34 3.96
CA ALA A 240 22.60 -10.51 4.21
C ALA A 240 23.44 -9.28 3.82
N LEU A 241 22.90 -8.42 2.96
CA LEU A 241 23.53 -7.15 2.59
C LEU A 241 23.32 -6.05 3.62
N MET A 242 22.25 -6.15 4.42
CA MET A 242 21.90 -5.14 5.42
C MET A 242 22.92 -5.11 6.56
N LYS A 243 23.06 -3.94 7.21
CA LYS A 243 23.93 -3.82 8.39
C LYS A 243 23.37 -4.63 9.57
N PRO A 244 24.21 -5.16 10.47
CA PRO A 244 23.77 -5.82 11.69
C PRO A 244 22.84 -4.98 12.57
N ASN A 245 23.03 -3.66 12.58
CA ASN A 245 22.21 -2.71 13.33
C ASN A 245 21.01 -2.18 12.54
N ALA A 246 20.77 -2.64 11.31
CA ALA A 246 19.73 -2.11 10.45
C ALA A 246 18.33 -2.56 10.88
N VAL A 247 17.34 -1.74 10.55
CA VAL A 247 15.91 -2.06 10.73
C VAL A 247 15.20 -2.07 9.38
N LEU A 248 14.38 -3.10 9.14
CA LEU A 248 13.53 -3.19 7.95
C LEU A 248 12.09 -2.73 8.24
N LEU A 249 11.55 -1.82 7.43
CA LEU A 249 10.17 -1.37 7.51
C LEU A 249 9.42 -1.77 6.24
N ASN A 250 8.23 -2.37 6.39
CA ASN A 250 7.35 -2.67 5.27
C ASN A 250 5.94 -2.15 5.54
N ALA A 251 5.56 -1.09 4.82
CA ALA A 251 4.20 -0.58 4.75
C ALA A 251 3.65 -0.60 3.31
N ALA A 252 4.28 -1.41 2.44
CA ALA A 252 3.87 -1.59 1.06
C ALA A 252 2.97 -2.82 0.92
N ARG A 253 3.56 -4.00 0.75
CA ARG A 253 2.86 -5.29 0.65
C ARG A 253 3.66 -6.40 1.29
N GLY A 254 2.98 -7.31 1.99
CA GLY A 254 3.60 -8.42 2.69
C GLY A 254 4.51 -9.29 1.81
N PRO A 255 4.03 -9.77 0.63
CA PRO A 255 4.83 -10.63 -0.25
C PRO A 255 6.04 -9.97 -0.93
N ILE A 256 6.35 -8.71 -0.65
CA ILE A 256 7.61 -8.08 -1.07
C ILE A 256 8.78 -8.62 -0.22
N VAL A 257 8.49 -9.07 0.99
CA VAL A 257 9.47 -9.64 1.92
C VAL A 257 9.20 -11.13 2.08
N ASP A 258 10.25 -11.93 1.96
CA ASP A 258 10.22 -13.32 2.39
C ASP A 258 10.21 -13.36 3.93
N ILE A 259 9.07 -13.71 4.52
CA ILE A 259 8.87 -13.66 5.97
C ILE A 259 9.67 -14.74 6.70
N ASP A 260 9.92 -15.89 6.08
CA ASP A 260 10.71 -16.94 6.70
C ASP A 260 12.18 -16.53 6.74
N ALA A 261 12.68 -15.94 5.63
CA ALA A 261 14.02 -15.36 5.60
C ALA A 261 14.18 -14.20 6.61
N LEU A 262 13.16 -13.34 6.74
CA LEU A 262 13.16 -12.25 7.73
C LEU A 262 13.18 -12.79 9.16
N PHE A 263 12.38 -13.82 9.46
CA PHE A 263 12.39 -14.48 10.76
C PHE A 263 13.79 -14.99 11.11
N ASP A 264 14.42 -15.76 10.21
CA ASP A 264 15.77 -16.31 10.41
C ASP A 264 16.81 -15.21 10.63
N ALA A 265 16.75 -14.13 9.85
CA ALA A 265 17.66 -12.99 9.99
C ALA A 265 17.51 -12.29 11.35
N LEU A 266 16.29 -12.14 11.85
CA LEU A 266 16.02 -11.52 13.16
C LEU A 266 16.37 -12.44 14.33
N ASP A 267 16.09 -13.74 14.21
CA ASP A 267 16.39 -14.74 15.24
C ASP A 267 17.91 -14.86 15.45
N ARG A 268 18.69 -14.78 14.36
CA ARG A 268 20.16 -14.84 14.37
C ARG A 268 20.85 -13.50 14.58
N ASP A 269 20.12 -12.44 14.91
CA ASP A 269 20.66 -11.08 15.09
C ASP A 269 21.45 -10.56 13.88
N GLN A 270 21.09 -11.00 12.67
CA GLN A 270 21.69 -10.52 11.42
C GLN A 270 21.23 -9.09 11.08
N ILE A 271 20.02 -8.72 11.49
CA ILE A 271 19.53 -7.34 11.52
C ILE A 271 18.87 -7.06 12.88
N ALA A 272 18.80 -5.79 13.28
CA ALA A 272 18.39 -5.42 14.63
C ALA A 272 16.88 -5.50 14.87
N GLY A 273 16.06 -5.37 13.82
CA GLY A 273 14.62 -5.38 13.98
C GLY A 273 13.83 -5.16 12.69
N ALA A 274 12.51 -5.26 12.80
CA ALA A 274 11.60 -4.94 11.71
C ALA A 274 10.30 -4.27 12.20
N ALA A 275 9.67 -3.47 11.35
CA ALA A 275 8.28 -3.04 11.54
C ALA A 275 7.45 -3.31 10.29
N LEU A 276 6.38 -4.09 10.44
CA LEU A 276 5.55 -4.54 9.32
C LEU A 276 4.11 -4.12 9.57
N ASP A 277 3.55 -3.30 8.68
CA ASP A 277 2.10 -3.09 8.61
C ASP A 277 1.41 -4.17 7.78
N VAL A 278 2.18 -4.93 7.00
CA VAL A 278 1.66 -5.87 6.02
C VAL A 278 2.39 -7.21 6.11
N LEU A 279 1.64 -8.29 5.95
CA LEU A 279 2.11 -9.67 5.97
C LEU A 279 1.61 -10.43 4.73
N PRO A 280 2.28 -11.52 4.29
CA PRO A 280 1.83 -12.31 3.15
C PRO A 280 0.41 -12.87 3.34
N GLU A 281 0.13 -13.35 4.55
CA GLU A 281 -1.19 -13.77 5.03
C GLU A 281 -1.74 -12.74 6.02
N GLU A 282 -2.97 -12.28 5.78
CA GLU A 282 -3.64 -11.26 6.59
C GLU A 282 -5.09 -11.68 6.86
N PRO A 283 -5.49 -11.91 8.12
CA PRO A 283 -4.66 -11.87 9.33
C PRO A 283 -3.66 -13.04 9.38
N PRO A 284 -2.48 -12.89 10.02
CA PRO A 284 -1.54 -13.99 10.15
C PRO A 284 -2.08 -15.09 11.06
N ALA A 285 -1.70 -16.33 10.78
CA ALA A 285 -2.02 -17.43 11.66
C ALA A 285 -1.38 -17.24 13.05
N PRO A 286 -2.07 -17.56 14.17
CA PRO A 286 -1.56 -17.35 15.54
C PRO A 286 -0.18 -17.96 15.84
N GLN A 287 0.20 -18.99 15.10
CA GLN A 287 1.42 -19.77 15.20
C GLN A 287 2.55 -19.28 14.28
N THR A 288 2.33 -18.17 13.57
CA THR A 288 3.36 -17.55 12.71
C THR A 288 4.60 -17.21 13.56
N PRO A 289 5.78 -17.79 13.28
CA PRO A 289 6.96 -17.67 14.15
C PRO A 289 7.38 -16.22 14.44
N LEU A 290 7.22 -15.34 13.45
CA LEU A 290 7.52 -13.91 13.56
C LEU A 290 6.78 -13.22 14.73
N LEU A 291 5.57 -13.69 15.09
CA LEU A 291 4.79 -13.16 16.22
C LEU A 291 5.49 -13.40 17.58
N GLY A 292 6.39 -14.38 17.65
CA GLY A 292 7.13 -14.75 18.87
C GLY A 292 8.40 -13.94 19.12
N LEU A 293 8.84 -13.08 18.21
CA LEU A 293 10.11 -12.36 18.30
C LEU A 293 10.10 -11.13 19.25
N GLY A 294 9.02 -10.92 19.98
CA GLY A 294 8.94 -9.89 21.02
C GLY A 294 9.12 -8.48 20.49
N ASP A 295 10.03 -7.71 21.08
CA ASP A 295 10.27 -6.30 20.73
C ASP A 295 11.14 -6.11 19.48
N LYS A 296 11.73 -7.18 18.91
CA LYS A 296 12.47 -7.12 17.63
C LYS A 296 11.54 -6.82 16.45
N VAL A 297 10.24 -7.10 16.58
CA VAL A 297 9.25 -6.91 15.52
C VAL A 297 8.10 -6.04 16.01
N LEU A 298 7.83 -4.96 15.29
CA LEU A 298 6.60 -4.19 15.39
C LEU A 298 5.63 -4.66 14.31
N LEU A 299 4.38 -4.91 14.68
CA LEU A 299 3.33 -5.34 13.78
C LEU A 299 2.15 -4.39 13.89
N SER A 300 1.56 -4.01 12.76
CA SER A 300 0.28 -3.33 12.69
C SER A 300 -0.66 -4.05 11.72
N PRO A 301 -1.99 -3.97 11.91
CA PRO A 301 -2.94 -4.82 11.20
C PRO A 301 -3.35 -4.23 9.83
N HIS A 302 -2.37 -3.89 8.98
CA HIS A 302 -2.59 -3.26 7.66
C HIS A 302 -3.47 -2.01 7.73
N MET A 303 -3.17 -1.17 8.72
CA MET A 303 -4.01 -0.03 9.08
C MET A 303 -3.20 1.21 9.42
N ILE A 304 -1.92 1.28 9.05
CA ILE A 304 -1.07 2.39 9.47
C ILE A 304 -1.51 3.76 8.92
N SER A 305 -2.30 3.76 7.84
CA SER A 305 -2.93 4.95 7.27
C SER A 305 -4.30 5.33 7.88
N HIS A 306 -4.83 4.53 8.81
CA HIS A 306 -6.17 4.73 9.38
C HIS A 306 -6.14 5.77 10.50
N ASN A 307 -6.37 7.02 10.13
CA ASN A 307 -6.47 8.15 11.03
C ASN A 307 -7.93 8.64 11.17
N LYS A 308 -8.24 9.33 12.27
CA LYS A 308 -9.56 9.96 12.45
C LYS A 308 -9.82 10.98 11.34
N GLY A 309 -10.96 10.87 10.66
CA GLY A 309 -11.30 11.76 9.54
C GLY A 309 -10.61 11.43 8.21
N THR A 310 -9.94 10.28 8.13
CA THR A 310 -9.29 9.77 6.91
C THR A 310 -9.93 8.46 6.45
N GLY A 311 -9.32 7.80 5.47
CA GLY A 311 -9.69 6.46 5.02
C GLY A 311 -10.42 6.45 3.67
N LEU A 312 -11.12 5.35 3.38
CA LEU A 312 -11.74 5.13 2.08
C LEU A 312 -12.88 6.11 1.77
N GLN A 313 -13.49 6.74 2.79
CA GLN A 313 -14.54 7.75 2.60
C GLN A 313 -14.06 8.94 1.75
N ILE A 314 -12.78 9.30 1.83
CA ILE A 314 -12.20 10.39 1.03
C ILE A 314 -12.16 10.03 -0.46
N ALA A 315 -12.07 8.74 -0.78
CA ALA A 315 -12.10 8.24 -2.16
C ALA A 315 -13.51 8.14 -2.74
N VAL A 316 -14.57 8.15 -1.91
CA VAL A 316 -15.95 7.94 -2.38
C VAL A 316 -16.36 8.91 -3.49
N PRO A 317 -16.15 10.25 -3.37
CA PRO A 317 -16.48 11.17 -4.45
C PRO A 317 -15.65 10.96 -5.72
N TRP A 318 -14.42 10.47 -5.61
CA TRP A 318 -13.56 10.20 -6.78
C TRP A 318 -14.03 8.96 -7.53
N VAL A 319 -14.38 7.89 -6.81
CA VAL A 319 -14.95 6.68 -7.38
C VAL A 319 -16.30 6.98 -8.03
N GLU A 320 -17.18 7.72 -7.35
CA GLU A 320 -18.45 8.16 -7.92
C GLU A 320 -18.24 8.96 -9.20
N LYS A 321 -17.32 9.92 -9.20
CA LYS A 321 -16.99 10.69 -10.40
C LYS A 321 -16.45 9.80 -11.53
N ALA A 322 -15.56 8.86 -11.23
CA ALA A 322 -15.01 7.96 -12.24
C ALA A 322 -16.11 7.07 -12.86
N VAL A 323 -17.03 6.57 -12.04
CA VAL A 323 -18.22 5.84 -12.49
C VAL A 323 -19.03 6.70 -13.46
N MET A 324 -19.39 7.91 -13.05
CA MET A 324 -20.19 8.82 -13.87
C MET A 324 -19.48 9.26 -15.16
N ASP A 325 -18.16 9.50 -15.10
CA ASP A 325 -17.36 9.83 -16.29
C ASP A 325 -17.44 8.70 -17.33
N VAL A 326 -17.19 7.45 -16.91
CA VAL A 326 -17.23 6.28 -17.81
C VAL A 326 -18.64 6.03 -18.36
N LEU A 327 -19.67 6.21 -17.53
CA LEU A 327 -21.06 6.08 -17.97
C LEU A 327 -21.46 7.14 -19.00
N HIS A 328 -20.86 8.34 -18.94
CA HIS A 328 -21.02 9.38 -19.96
C HIS A 328 -20.04 9.25 -21.14
N GLY A 329 -19.28 8.15 -21.24
CA GLY A 329 -18.29 7.94 -22.30
C GLY A 329 -17.08 8.87 -22.21
N LYS A 330 -16.73 9.33 -21.01
CA LYS A 330 -15.55 10.17 -20.74
C LYS A 330 -14.45 9.35 -20.08
N VAL A 331 -13.21 9.70 -20.36
CA VAL A 331 -12.03 9.07 -19.75
C VAL A 331 -11.92 9.51 -18.26
N PRO A 332 -11.90 8.57 -17.30
CA PRO A 332 -11.73 8.89 -15.89
C PRO A 332 -10.27 9.29 -15.58
N LYS A 333 -10.06 9.90 -14.41
CA LYS A 333 -8.70 10.16 -13.89
C LYS A 333 -8.12 8.91 -13.22
N HIS A 334 -6.80 8.91 -12.96
CA HIS A 334 -6.10 7.88 -12.18
C HIS A 334 -6.20 6.45 -12.74
N ILE A 335 -6.14 6.34 -14.06
CA ILE A 335 -6.04 5.06 -14.76
C ILE A 335 -4.66 4.43 -14.48
N VAL A 336 -4.69 3.17 -14.06
CA VAL A 336 -3.51 2.35 -13.77
C VAL A 336 -2.91 1.81 -15.07
N ASN A 337 -3.72 1.17 -15.90
CA ASN A 337 -3.32 0.60 -17.19
C ASN A 337 -3.54 1.59 -18.34
N GLN A 338 -2.62 2.54 -18.49
CA GLN A 338 -2.68 3.54 -19.57
C GLN A 338 -2.68 2.90 -20.96
N ASP A 339 -2.08 1.72 -21.11
CA ASP A 339 -2.00 0.99 -22.38
C ASP A 339 -3.35 0.49 -22.89
N ALA A 340 -4.36 0.36 -22.02
CA ALA A 340 -5.72 -0.01 -22.40
C ALA A 340 -6.50 1.15 -23.06
N LEU A 341 -6.01 2.39 -22.90
CA LEU A 341 -6.76 3.59 -23.23
C LEU A 341 -7.09 3.75 -24.73
N PRO A 342 -6.18 3.46 -25.69
CA PRO A 342 -6.50 3.59 -27.11
C PRO A 342 -7.70 2.71 -27.54
N ASP A 343 -7.70 1.44 -27.14
CA ASP A 343 -8.77 0.50 -27.47
C ASP A 343 -10.06 0.80 -26.70
N TRP A 344 -9.93 1.19 -25.42
CA TRP A 344 -11.06 1.63 -24.62
C TRP A 344 -11.76 2.83 -25.26
N ARG A 345 -11.00 3.80 -25.78
CA ARG A 345 -11.57 4.97 -26.48
C ARG A 345 -12.34 4.57 -27.73
N GLY A 346 -11.76 3.72 -28.57
CA GLY A 346 -12.43 3.22 -29.78
C GLY A 346 -13.75 2.51 -29.46
N ARG A 347 -13.81 1.81 -28.33
CA ARG A 347 -15.01 1.09 -27.89
C ARG A 347 -16.05 1.98 -27.22
N PHE A 348 -15.66 2.93 -26.38
CA PHE A 348 -16.58 3.55 -25.40
C PHE A 348 -16.56 5.09 -25.34
N GLU A 349 -15.53 5.77 -25.86
CA GLU A 349 -15.47 7.24 -25.78
C GLU A 349 -16.62 7.87 -26.57
N GLY A 350 -17.30 8.86 -25.95
CA GLY A 350 -18.48 9.51 -26.51
C GLY A 350 -19.77 8.69 -26.49
N LYS A 351 -19.74 7.41 -26.07
CA LYS A 351 -20.92 6.53 -26.02
C LYS A 351 -21.54 6.51 -24.62
N SER A 352 -22.42 7.48 -24.35
CA SER A 352 -23.18 7.57 -23.09
C SER A 352 -24.11 6.37 -22.90
N LEU A 353 -24.15 5.85 -21.67
CA LEU A 353 -25.13 4.87 -21.17
C LEU A 353 -26.22 5.52 -20.31
N LEU A 354 -26.10 6.82 -20.06
CA LEU A 354 -27.05 7.66 -19.32
C LEU A 354 -27.72 8.69 -20.22
#